data_AF-K9BJ78-F1
#
_entry.id   AF-K9BJ78-F1
#
_cell.length_a   1.000
_cell.length_b   1.000
_cell.length_c   1.000
_cell.angle_alpha   90.00
_cell.angle_beta   90.00
_cell.angle_gamma   90.00
#
_symmetry.space_group_name_H-M   'P 1'
#
loop_
_entity.id
_entity.type
_entity.pdbx_description
1 polymer ?
#
loop_
_entity_poly.entity_id
_entity_poly.type
_entity_poly.pdbx_seq_one_letter_code
_entity_poly.pdbx_strand_id
1 'polypeptide(L)'
;MKTPDKTFDASDVADGYALAYEQVADLAAMIGAVRHLCDKNIEYVSKVYDVPDSVFQELKRIFNIMDGLIQESLEFSKAHKC
;
A
#
# COMPACT_ATOMS: atom_id res chain seq x y z
N MET A 1 0.86 -35.16 -22.10
CA MET A 1 0.73 -33.89 -22.85
C MET A 1 1.57 -32.87 -22.09
N LYS A 2 2.75 -32.51 -22.60
CA LYS A 2 3.65 -31.54 -21.97
C LYS A 2 3.03 -30.16 -22.22
N THR A 3 2.64 -29.43 -21.18
CA THR A 3 2.26 -28.02 -21.31
C THR A 3 3.42 -27.29 -21.98
N PRO A 4 3.21 -26.51 -23.04
CA PRO A 4 4.29 -25.74 -23.64
C PRO A 4 4.84 -24.79 -22.59
N ASP A 5 6.17 -24.77 -22.42
CA ASP A 5 6.84 -23.75 -21.60
C ASP A 5 6.42 -22.39 -22.14
N LYS A 6 5.57 -21.67 -21.40
CA LYS A 6 5.14 -20.33 -21.78
C LYS A 6 6.36 -19.42 -21.68
N THR A 7 6.91 -19.05 -22.83
CA THR A 7 7.89 -17.97 -22.94
C THR A 7 7.12 -16.66 -22.93
N PHE A 8 7.30 -15.87 -21.88
CA PHE A 8 6.78 -14.50 -21.81
C PHE A 8 7.67 -13.58 -22.65
N ASP A 9 7.06 -12.71 -23.44
CA ASP A 9 7.80 -11.68 -24.15
C ASP A 9 7.93 -10.40 -23.29
N ALA A 10 8.67 -9.41 -23.81
CA ALA A 10 8.88 -8.16 -23.08
C ALA A 10 7.59 -7.36 -22.86
N SER A 11 6.59 -7.51 -23.73
CA SER A 11 5.28 -6.87 -23.61
C SER A 11 4.48 -7.50 -22.47
N ASP A 12 4.48 -8.84 -22.37
CA ASP A 12 3.82 -9.56 -21.27
C ASP A 12 4.36 -9.12 -19.90
N VAL A 13 5.67 -8.87 -19.82
CA VAL A 13 6.33 -8.41 -18.58
C VAL A 13 5.97 -6.96 -18.27
N ALA A 14 5.96 -6.07 -19.26
CA ALA A 14 5.56 -4.68 -19.08
C ALA A 14 4.09 -4.55 -18.62
N ASP A 15 3.18 -5.32 -19.24
CA ASP A 15 1.77 -5.39 -18.83
C ASP A 15 1.61 -5.93 -17.40
N GLY A 16 2.44 -6.91 -17.02
CA GLY A 16 2.49 -7.43 -15.66
C GLY A 16 2.88 -6.36 -14.63
N TYR A 17 3.92 -5.58 -14.90
CA TYR A 17 4.29 -4.42 -14.06
C TYR A 17 3.22 -3.33 -14.11
N ALA A 18 2.49 -3.23 -15.22
CA ALA A 18 1.42 -2.27 -15.33
C ALA A 18 0.26 -2.55 -14.40
N LEU A 19 -0.19 -3.80 -14.39
CA LEU A 19 -1.20 -4.29 -13.46
C LEU A 19 -0.73 -4.21 -12.01
N ALA A 20 0.52 -4.58 -11.73
CA ALA A 20 1.09 -4.50 -10.38
C ALA A 20 1.10 -3.06 -9.86
N TYR A 21 1.43 -2.07 -10.70
CA TYR A 21 1.35 -0.66 -10.33
C TYR A 21 -0.07 -0.24 -9.94
N GLU A 22 -1.07 -0.62 -10.74
CA GLU A 22 -2.48 -0.29 -10.48
C GLU A 22 -2.97 -0.90 -9.16
N GLN A 23 -2.67 -2.17 -8.92
CA GLN A 23 -3.05 -2.85 -7.68
C GLN A 23 -2.41 -2.22 -6.45
N VAL A 24 -1.14 -1.80 -6.53
CA VAL A 24 -0.46 -1.12 -5.42
C VAL A 24 -1.03 0.29 -5.22
N ALA A 25 -1.41 0.99 -6.30
CA ALA A 25 -2.06 2.29 -6.20
C ALA A 25 -3.43 2.20 -5.53
N ASP A 26 -4.22 1.17 -5.86
CA ASP A 26 -5.50 0.89 -5.19
C ASP A 26 -5.29 0.56 -3.70
N LEU A 27 -4.30 -0.26 -3.38
CA LEU A 27 -3.92 -0.55 -2.00
C LEU A 27 -3.53 0.73 -1.24
N ALA A 28 -2.79 1.64 -1.89
CA ALA A 28 -2.43 2.93 -1.31
C ALA A 28 -3.67 3.76 -0.94
N ALA A 29 -4.65 3.83 -1.84
CA ALA A 29 -5.91 4.52 -1.58
C ALA A 29 -6.68 3.88 -0.40
N MET A 30 -6.73 2.55 -0.34
CA MET A 30 -7.36 1.82 0.77
C MET A 30 -6.67 2.09 2.11
N ILE A 31 -5.33 2.02 2.17
CA ILE A 31 -4.57 2.29 3.38
C ILE A 31 -4.75 3.75 3.83
N GLY A 32 -4.81 4.70 2.89
CA GLY A 32 -5.13 6.10 3.19
C GLY A 32 -6.52 6.27 3.82
N ALA A 33 -7.53 5.56 3.31
CA ALA A 33 -8.87 5.58 3.90
C ALA A 33 -8.91 4.96 5.30
N VAL A 34 -8.22 3.85 5.51
CA VAL A 34 -8.09 3.20 6.83
C VAL A 34 -7.39 4.12 7.83
N ARG A 35 -6.29 4.77 7.42
CA ARG A 35 -5.58 5.76 8.25
C ARG A 35 -6.50 6.89 8.68
N HIS A 36 -7.27 7.46 7.75
CA HIS A 36 -8.23 8.51 8.06
C HIS A 36 -9.30 8.08 9.07
N LEU A 37 -9.82 6.86 8.96
CA LEU A 37 -10.76 6.30 9.93
C LEU A 37 -10.11 6.08 11.30
N CYS A 38 -8.87 5.58 11.32
CA CYS A 38 -8.09 5.43 12.54
C CYS A 38 -7.86 6.78 13.23
N ASP A 39 -7.47 7.82 12.49
CA ASP A 39 -7.24 9.16 13.05
C ASP A 39 -8.51 9.73 13.70
N LYS A 40 -9.68 9.55 13.08
CA LYS A 40 -10.97 9.92 13.67
C LYS A 40 -11.30 9.15 14.94
N ASN A 41 -11.02 7.84 14.95
CA ASN A 41 -11.25 7.01 16.13
C ASN A 41 -10.30 7.38 17.28
N ILE A 42 -9.04 7.67 16.96
CA ILE A 42 -8.06 8.19 17.93
C ILE A 42 -8.57 9.49 18.53
N GLU A 43 -9.00 10.45 17.69
CA GLU A 43 -9.54 11.72 18.16
C GLU A 43 -10.75 11.52 19.10
N TYR A 44 -11.68 10.64 18.73
CA TYR A 44 -12.84 10.32 19.55
C TYR A 44 -12.43 9.72 20.91
N VAL A 45 -11.58 8.70 20.91
CA VAL A 45 -11.15 8.01 22.13
C VAL A 45 -10.35 8.95 23.04
N SER A 46 -9.44 9.75 22.47
CA SER A 46 -8.70 10.76 23.22
C SER A 46 -9.60 11.80 23.87
N LYS A 47 -10.68 12.23 23.20
CA LYS A 47 -11.64 13.19 23.75
C LYS A 47 -12.57 12.60 24.82
N VAL A 48 -13.02 11.36 24.64
CA VAL A 48 -14.02 10.75 25.53
C VAL A 48 -13.39 10.14 26.77
N TYR A 49 -12.17 9.64 26.65
CA TYR A 49 -11.50 8.86 27.71
C TYR A 49 -10.18 9.49 28.18
N ASP A 50 -9.85 10.71 27.73
CA ASP A 50 -8.58 11.42 28.04
C ASP A 50 -7.33 10.57 27.75
N VAL A 51 -7.41 9.71 26.73
CA VAL A 51 -6.28 8.85 26.34
C VAL A 51 -5.21 9.69 25.63
N PRO A 52 -3.96 9.68 26.11
CA PRO A 52 -2.90 10.47 25.52
C PRO A 52 -2.51 9.92 24.14
N ASP A 53 -2.14 10.82 23.23
CA ASP A 53 -1.73 10.49 21.85
C ASP A 53 -0.56 9.50 21.78
N SER A 54 0.29 9.48 22.82
CA SER A 54 1.44 8.58 22.95
C SER A 54 1.06 7.10 22.88
N VAL A 55 -0.17 6.73 23.27
CA VAL A 55 -0.66 5.35 23.21
C VAL A 55 -0.80 4.86 21.76
N PHE A 56 -0.97 5.77 20.80
CA PHE A 56 -1.20 5.45 19.39
C PHE A 56 0.08 5.55 18.53
N GLN A 57 1.24 5.77 19.14
CA GLN A 57 2.50 6.01 18.40
C GLN A 57 2.90 4.83 17.53
N GLU A 58 2.78 3.59 18.02
CA GLU A 58 3.09 2.41 17.22
C GLU A 58 2.09 2.22 16.06
N LEU A 59 0.82 2.57 16.25
CA LEU A 59 -0.16 2.56 15.17
C LEU A 59 0.22 3.56 14.06
N LYS A 60 0.57 4.79 14.43
CA LYS A 60 1.04 5.82 13.48
C LYS A 60 2.33 5.38 12.77
N ARG A 61 3.25 4.74 13.50
CA ARG A 61 4.48 4.19 12.95
C ARG A 61 4.21 3.11 11.90
N ILE A 62 3.26 2.21 12.15
CA ILE A 62 2.86 1.16 11.20
C ILE A 62 2.33 1.78 9.90
N PHE A 63 1.49 2.82 9.97
CA PHE A 63 1.05 3.54 8.76
C PHE A 63 2.22 4.11 7.96
N ASN A 64 3.17 4.77 8.64
CA ASN A 64 4.33 5.34 7.96
C ASN A 64 5.23 4.25 7.31
N ILE A 65 5.37 3.08 7.94
CA ILE A 65 6.09 1.93 7.35
C ILE A 65 5.36 1.43 6.10
N MET A 66 4.03 1.29 6.16
CA MET A 66 3.23 0.85 5.01
C MET A 66 3.31 1.86 3.86
N ASP A 67 3.24 3.16 4.14
CA ASP A 67 3.38 4.21 3.13
C ASP A 67 4.74 4.12 2.42
N GLY A 68 5.82 3.87 3.16
CA GLY A 68 7.15 3.65 2.59
C GLY A 68 7.21 2.43 1.66
N LEU A 69 6.69 1.28 2.10
CA LEU A 69 6.66 0.06 1.30
C LEU A 69 5.81 0.21 0.03
N ILE A 70 4.67 0.90 0.14
CA ILE A 70 3.80 1.21 -1.00
C ILE A 70 4.54 2.11 -1.98
N GLN A 71 5.21 3.15 -1.51
CA GLN A 71 5.95 4.07 -2.36
C GLN A 71 7.09 3.35 -3.09
N GLU A 72 7.90 2.57 -2.38
CA GLU A 72 8.96 1.75 -2.98
C GLU A 72 8.40 0.80 -4.05
N SER A 73 7.25 0.17 -3.78
CA SER A 73 6.60 -0.74 -4.73
C SER A 73 6.05 -0.01 -5.97
N LEU A 74 5.48 1.18 -5.82
CA LEU A 74 5.02 2.00 -6.95
C LEU A 74 6.20 2.47 -7.81
N GLU A 75 7.28 2.92 -7.19
CA GLU A 75 8.50 3.35 -7.88
C GLU A 75 9.12 2.18 -8.65
N PHE A 76 9.19 1.00 -8.02
CA PHE A 76 9.66 -0.22 -8.66
C PHE A 76 8.83 -0.61 -9.89
N SER A 77 7.50 -0.71 -9.75
CA SER A 77 6.63 -1.06 -10.88
C SER A 77 6.68 -0.01 -11.99
N LYS A 78 6.77 1.28 -11.64
CA LYS A 78 6.90 2.37 -12.61
C LYS A 78 8.20 2.30 -13.41
N ALA A 79 9.31 1.93 -12.76
CA ALA A 79 10.61 1.80 -13.42
C ALA A 79 10.66 0.65 -14.44
N HIS A 80 9.78 -0.35 -14.31
CA HIS A 80 9.74 -1.54 -15.18
C HIS A 80 8.51 -1.57 -16.12
N LYS A 81 7.71 -0.50 -16.15
CA LYS A 81 6.47 -0.39 -16.93
C LYS A 81 6.67 -0.15 -18.44
N CYS A 82 7.90 0.07 -18.93
CA CYS A 82 8.30 0.45 -20.31
C CYS A 82 7.21 1.14 -21.16
#